data_AF-A0A6A7CB18-F1
#
_entry.id   AF-A0A6A7CB18-F1
#
_cell.length_a   1.000
_cell.length_b   1.000
_cell.length_c   1.000
_cell.angle_alpha   90.00
_cell.angle_beta   90.00
_cell.angle_gamma   90.00
#
_symmetry.space_group_name_H-M   'P 1'
#
loop_
_entity.id
_entity.type
_entity.pdbx_description
1 polymer ?
#
loop_
_entity_poly.entity_id
_entity_poly.type
_entity_poly.pdbx_seq_one_letter_code
_entity_poly.pdbx_strand_id
1 'polypeptide(L)'
;MEPSPEPVPTTAAQIASEHFNRHLAASQDADTVVILHDACYGHRFSRPKTSKSTLNLIVERPERVLASVLGASAAYVQLGGHFTGGANAPGRAPTGRPPFAIRRTGRTMDVTESYVTNVHGTAWMAELQDMCNGAEGKLASGTIEVGRAEGDERQRLHEGDLYLSPGSLEAFRGALGGVAEAVDAVFTTPTKRAFVAIRPPGHHCSTDHPSGFCWLNNVHVGIEYAAQKYGLTHVAILDFDLHHGDGSQTIAWERNSANMKKRAARQKSRLAPDIAYYSLHDINSYPCESGDDEKVQAASLCIEYAHGQNIWNVHLQPWKTEEEFWQLYEGRYRIIIDKARIFLHQHNARGNKTPPRAAIFISAGFDASEWESSGMQRHKVNVPTSFYARFTRDVVGLAQEPASGCEGRVISVLEGGYSDRALCSGVMSHISGLVHGGFDEGWWSQASLEALEMKTTAVKPRAQYVQPTYASPTESFTHKVVDRDKFSQSMSRTFRDVYVPPSVDVDWVLATHELAKVLIPVDRTTKSCSAEELSRKKAVSAEALSRKMDAMNVETGPRQLRDRKAKSY
;
A
#
# COMPACT_ATOMS: atom_id res chain seq x y z
N MET A 1 48.29 -8.58 29.56
CA MET A 1 47.34 -7.89 28.67
C MET A 1 46.33 -8.93 28.24
N GLU A 2 45.08 -8.80 28.68
CA GLU A 2 43.99 -9.59 28.09
C GLU A 2 43.93 -9.30 26.59
N PRO A 3 43.73 -10.32 25.73
CA PRO A 3 43.52 -10.07 24.31
C PRO A 3 42.24 -9.24 24.15
N SER A 4 42.37 -8.09 23.47
CA SER A 4 41.20 -7.33 23.01
C SER A 4 40.25 -8.29 22.30
N PRO A 5 38.93 -8.29 22.59
CA PRO A 5 38.00 -9.09 21.84
C PRO A 5 38.12 -8.73 20.36
N GLU A 6 38.28 -9.74 19.50
CA GLU A 6 38.28 -9.54 18.05
C GLU A 6 36.95 -8.89 17.63
N PRO A 7 36.96 -7.87 16.75
CA PRO A 7 35.74 -7.23 16.30
C PRO A 7 34.85 -8.26 15.59
N VAL A 8 33.59 -8.37 16.02
CA VAL A 8 32.59 -9.25 15.39
C VAL A 8 32.47 -8.86 13.90
N PRO A 9 32.65 -9.81 12.95
CA PRO A 9 32.53 -9.51 11.53
C PRO A 9 31.14 -8.96 11.20
N THR A 10 31.08 -7.84 10.47
CA THR A 10 29.81 -7.26 10.01
C THR A 10 29.08 -8.23 9.09
N THR A 11 27.82 -8.53 9.39
CA THR A 11 26.99 -9.42 8.57
C THR A 11 26.49 -8.74 7.30
N ALA A 12 26.13 -9.53 6.28
CA ALA A 12 25.55 -9.03 5.02
C ALA A 12 24.30 -8.16 5.27
N ALA A 13 23.48 -8.56 6.25
CA ALA A 13 22.27 -7.85 6.64
C ALA A 13 22.58 -6.47 7.25
N GLN A 14 23.59 -6.40 8.13
CA GLN A 14 24.04 -5.13 8.71
C GLN A 14 24.61 -4.19 7.64
N ILE A 15 25.39 -4.72 6.70
CA ILE A 15 25.93 -3.93 5.57
C ILE A 15 24.80 -3.36 4.72
N ALA A 16 23.81 -4.18 4.36
CA ALA A 16 22.66 -3.73 3.57
C ALA A 16 21.81 -2.69 4.34
N SER A 17 21.53 -2.94 5.62
CA SER A 17 20.76 -2.02 6.46
C SER A 17 21.45 -0.66 6.60
N GLU A 18 22.75 -0.62 6.89
CA GLU A 18 23.52 0.63 6.96
C GLU A 18 23.57 1.35 5.60
N HIS A 19 23.69 0.60 4.51
CA HIS A 19 23.66 1.14 3.15
C HIS A 19 22.33 1.85 2.85
N PHE A 20 21.19 1.23 3.16
CA PHE A 20 19.88 1.83 2.90
C PHE A 20 19.56 2.99 3.84
N ASN A 21 19.94 2.93 5.12
CA ASN A 21 19.79 4.07 6.03
C ASN A 21 20.54 5.31 5.49
N ARG A 22 21.76 5.13 4.96
CA ARG A 22 22.51 6.22 4.33
C ARG A 22 21.86 6.72 3.03
N HIS A 23 21.38 5.81 2.17
CA HIS A 23 20.75 6.19 0.90
C HIS A 23 19.43 6.92 1.09
N LEU A 24 18.58 6.46 2.01
CA LEU A 24 17.29 7.11 2.30
C LEU A 24 17.45 8.47 2.98
N ALA A 25 18.58 8.70 3.68
CA ALA A 25 18.91 10.00 4.25
C ALA A 25 19.49 11.00 3.24
N ALA A 26 19.98 10.53 2.09
CA ALA A 26 20.46 11.38 1.00
C ALA A 26 19.29 12.01 0.21
N SER A 27 19.58 12.97 -0.69
CA SER A 27 18.55 13.58 -1.53
C SER A 27 17.74 12.51 -2.28
N GLN A 28 16.42 12.59 -2.12
CA GLN A 28 15.44 11.76 -2.79
C GLN A 28 14.82 12.50 -3.99
N ASP A 29 15.59 13.37 -4.66
CA ASP A 29 15.09 14.08 -5.84
C ASP A 29 15.00 13.13 -7.03
N ALA A 30 13.78 12.68 -7.35
CA ALA A 30 13.48 11.85 -8.49
C ALA A 30 12.18 12.26 -9.18
N ASP A 31 12.04 11.85 -10.43
CA ASP A 31 10.85 12.16 -11.24
C ASP A 31 9.63 11.32 -10.81
N THR A 32 9.86 10.25 -10.04
CA THR A 32 8.84 9.35 -9.47
C THR A 32 9.04 9.25 -7.96
N VAL A 33 7.94 9.27 -7.20
CA VAL A 33 7.95 9.05 -5.74
C VAL A 33 7.00 7.92 -5.33
N VAL A 34 7.42 7.08 -4.40
CA VAL A 34 6.57 6.10 -3.70
C VAL A 34 6.25 6.65 -2.32
N ILE A 35 4.97 6.86 -2.04
CA ILE A 35 4.48 7.33 -0.74
C ILE A 35 4.05 6.15 0.11
N LEU A 36 4.58 6.08 1.33
CA LEU A 36 4.22 5.11 2.37
C LEU A 36 3.61 5.86 3.55
N HIS A 37 2.50 5.38 4.09
CA HIS A 37 1.81 6.03 5.21
C HIS A 37 1.54 5.07 6.37
N ASP A 38 2.21 5.29 7.50
CA ASP A 38 2.21 4.36 8.63
C ASP A 38 0.84 4.22 9.34
N ALA A 39 -0.05 5.21 9.25
CA ALA A 39 -1.40 5.08 9.83
C ALA A 39 -2.26 3.98 9.14
N CYS A 40 -1.94 3.61 7.90
CA CYS A 40 -2.71 2.61 7.13
C CYS A 40 -2.72 1.22 7.78
N TYR A 41 -1.72 0.90 8.61
CA TYR A 41 -1.69 -0.35 9.39
C TYR A 41 -2.77 -0.42 10.48
N GLY A 42 -3.33 0.73 10.89
CA GLY A 42 -4.26 0.84 12.01
C GLY A 42 -5.65 0.26 11.74
N HIS A 43 -6.12 0.29 10.49
CA HIS A 43 -7.41 -0.27 10.09
C HIS A 43 -7.35 -1.80 10.12
N ARG A 44 -8.06 -2.50 11.00
CA ARG A 44 -7.91 -3.97 11.08
C ARG A 44 -9.22 -4.66 11.42
N PHE A 45 -9.45 -5.84 10.86
CA PHE A 45 -10.57 -6.64 11.31
C PHE A 45 -10.39 -6.99 12.80
N SER A 46 -11.37 -6.60 13.63
CA SER A 46 -11.22 -6.54 15.09
C SER A 46 -12.37 -7.16 15.87
N ARG A 47 -13.30 -7.88 15.20
CA ARG A 47 -14.51 -8.42 15.84
C ARG A 47 -14.18 -9.55 16.83
N PRO A 48 -14.60 -9.46 18.10
CA PRO A 48 -14.33 -10.51 19.08
C PRO A 48 -14.98 -11.85 18.72
N LYS A 49 -14.46 -12.94 19.28
CA LYS A 49 -14.96 -14.31 19.08
C LYS A 49 -15.00 -14.78 17.63
N THR A 50 -14.28 -14.09 16.74
CA THR A 50 -14.10 -14.54 15.36
C THR A 50 -13.24 -15.79 15.35
N SER A 51 -13.73 -16.84 14.68
CA SER A 51 -13.00 -18.09 14.54
C SER A 51 -11.79 -17.91 13.63
N LYS A 52 -10.82 -18.83 13.72
CA LYS A 52 -9.68 -18.87 12.79
C LYS A 52 -10.15 -19.04 11.33
N SER A 53 -11.20 -19.83 11.09
CA SER A 53 -11.73 -20.03 9.74
C SER A 53 -12.33 -18.75 9.17
N THR A 54 -13.08 -17.98 9.95
CA THR A 54 -13.63 -16.68 9.52
C THR A 54 -12.52 -15.66 9.32
N LEU A 55 -11.50 -15.62 10.19
CA LEU A 55 -10.34 -14.75 9.99
C LEU A 55 -9.60 -15.02 8.69
N ASN A 56 -9.48 -16.29 8.29
CA ASN A 56 -8.84 -16.66 7.02
C ASN A 56 -9.61 -16.17 5.77
N LEU A 57 -10.88 -15.75 5.92
CA LEU A 57 -11.67 -15.15 4.84
C LEU A 57 -11.44 -13.63 4.73
N ILE A 58 -10.79 -13.01 5.72
CA ILE A 58 -10.47 -11.59 5.70
C ILE A 58 -9.24 -11.37 4.82
N VAL A 59 -9.51 -10.96 3.58
CA VAL A 59 -8.48 -10.70 2.57
C VAL A 59 -7.92 -9.29 2.66
N GLU A 60 -8.74 -8.32 3.05
CA GLU A 60 -8.33 -6.94 3.25
C GLU A 60 -7.59 -6.84 4.59
N ARG A 61 -6.26 -6.90 4.56
CA ARG A 61 -5.41 -7.04 5.76
C ARG A 61 -4.26 -6.01 5.80
N PRO A 62 -3.81 -5.55 6.98
CA PRO A 62 -2.69 -4.61 7.08
C PRO A 62 -1.39 -5.16 6.45
N GLU A 63 -1.21 -6.47 6.36
CA GLU A 63 -0.08 -7.11 5.69
C GLU A 63 0.02 -6.77 4.20
N ARG A 64 -1.07 -6.35 3.55
CA ARG A 64 -1.06 -5.87 2.16
C ARG A 64 -0.08 -4.71 1.99
N VAL A 65 -0.04 -3.79 2.95
CA VAL A 65 0.92 -2.67 2.96
C VAL A 65 2.35 -3.17 3.11
N LEU A 66 2.58 -4.24 3.87
CA LEU A 66 3.92 -4.86 3.98
C LEU A 66 4.36 -5.49 2.65
N ALA A 67 3.46 -6.17 1.95
CA ALA A 67 3.73 -6.72 0.62
C ALA A 67 4.02 -5.61 -0.40
N SER A 68 3.29 -4.48 -0.36
CA SER A 68 3.59 -3.30 -1.18
C SER A 68 4.95 -2.68 -0.87
N VAL A 69 5.33 -2.59 0.41
CA VAL A 69 6.67 -2.13 0.81
C VAL A 69 7.76 -3.08 0.30
N LEU A 70 7.53 -4.40 0.35
CA LEU A 70 8.46 -5.38 -0.20
C LEU A 70 8.60 -5.23 -1.72
N GLY A 71 7.50 -5.07 -2.45
CA GLY A 71 7.51 -4.85 -3.91
C GLY A 71 8.21 -3.55 -4.30
N ALA A 72 7.95 -2.45 -3.59
CA ALA A 72 8.66 -1.19 -3.78
C ALA A 72 10.15 -1.31 -3.46
N SER A 73 10.50 -2.06 -2.40
CA SER A 73 11.91 -2.33 -2.06
C SER A 73 12.60 -3.15 -3.15
N ALA A 74 11.94 -4.16 -3.69
CA ALA A 74 12.45 -5.00 -4.77
C ALA A 74 12.71 -4.15 -6.03
N ALA A 75 11.76 -3.28 -6.41
CA ALA A 75 11.94 -2.36 -7.53
C ALA A 75 13.12 -1.40 -7.29
N TYR A 76 13.23 -0.82 -6.10
CA TYR A 76 14.33 0.09 -5.76
C TYR A 76 15.69 -0.60 -5.88
N VAL A 77 15.80 -1.81 -5.33
CA VAL A 77 17.03 -2.62 -5.34
C VAL A 77 17.43 -3.01 -6.74
N GLN A 78 16.48 -3.49 -7.56
CA GLN A 78 16.76 -3.93 -8.93
C GLN A 78 17.09 -2.75 -9.85
N LEU A 79 16.23 -1.72 -9.89
CA LEU A 79 16.43 -0.54 -10.74
C LEU A 79 17.69 0.25 -10.35
N GLY A 80 18.00 0.33 -9.06
CA GLY A 80 19.19 1.03 -8.56
C GLY A 80 20.46 0.18 -8.56
N GLY A 81 20.36 -1.14 -8.74
CA GLY A 81 21.48 -2.06 -8.62
C GLY A 81 22.10 -2.07 -7.21
N HIS A 82 21.28 -2.11 -6.16
CA HIS A 82 21.71 -2.06 -4.76
C HIS A 82 22.03 -3.45 -4.17
N PHE A 83 22.86 -4.20 -4.89
CA PHE A 83 23.32 -5.54 -4.52
C PHE A 83 24.71 -5.77 -5.09
N THR A 84 25.41 -6.83 -4.67
CA THR A 84 26.76 -7.11 -5.15
C THR A 84 26.80 -7.26 -6.67
N GLY A 85 27.73 -6.55 -7.32
CA GLY A 85 27.84 -6.48 -8.78
C GLY A 85 26.92 -5.45 -9.43
N GLY A 86 25.96 -4.88 -8.70
CA GLY A 86 25.11 -3.78 -9.17
C GLY A 86 25.81 -2.42 -9.17
N ALA A 87 25.18 -1.44 -9.83
CA ALA A 87 25.72 -0.10 -10.00
C ALA A 87 25.95 0.63 -8.65
N ASN A 88 24.99 0.50 -7.73
CA ASN A 88 25.02 1.14 -6.41
C ASN A 88 25.14 0.09 -5.28
N ALA A 89 26.01 -0.90 -5.48
CA ALA A 89 26.29 -1.96 -4.53
C ALA A 89 26.68 -1.41 -3.13
N PRO A 90 26.31 -2.10 -2.03
CA PRO A 90 26.72 -1.71 -0.68
C PRO A 90 28.23 -1.49 -0.55
N GLY A 91 28.60 -0.41 0.15
CA GLY A 91 30.00 0.00 0.32
C GLY A 91 30.54 0.92 -0.78
N ARG A 92 29.80 1.14 -1.87
CA ARG A 92 30.11 2.19 -2.87
C ARG A 92 29.43 3.51 -2.50
N ALA A 93 30.02 4.62 -2.95
CA ALA A 93 29.37 5.92 -2.86
C ALA A 93 28.15 5.95 -3.80
N PRO A 94 27.03 6.60 -3.42
CA PRO A 94 25.88 6.75 -4.30
C PRO A 94 26.30 7.44 -5.61
N THR A 95 25.89 6.89 -6.75
CA THR A 95 26.13 7.52 -8.06
C THR A 95 24.81 7.95 -8.68
N GLY A 96 24.65 9.24 -8.94
CA GLY A 96 23.48 9.80 -9.63
C GLY A 96 22.23 9.98 -8.76
N ARG A 97 21.11 10.27 -9.42
CA ARG A 97 19.77 10.35 -8.79
C ARG A 97 19.24 8.93 -8.55
N PRO A 98 18.50 8.68 -7.46
CA PRO A 98 17.90 7.36 -7.24
C PRO A 98 16.88 7.06 -8.36
N PRO A 99 16.59 5.77 -8.63
CA PRO A 99 15.63 5.39 -9.68
C PRO A 99 14.24 5.99 -9.41
N PHE A 100 13.86 6.09 -8.14
CA PHE A 100 12.71 6.83 -7.65
C PHE A 100 12.94 7.20 -6.18
N ALA A 101 12.15 8.13 -5.67
CA ALA A 101 12.15 8.53 -4.28
C ALA A 101 11.24 7.61 -3.45
N ILE A 102 11.63 7.26 -2.22
CA ILE A 102 10.71 6.64 -1.26
C ILE A 102 10.47 7.62 -0.12
N ARG A 103 9.21 7.99 0.11
CA ARG A 103 8.82 8.94 1.14
C ARG A 103 7.85 8.29 2.10
N ARG A 104 8.32 8.09 3.33
CA ARG A 104 7.45 7.82 4.49
C ARG A 104 6.88 9.13 4.99
N THR A 105 5.58 9.19 5.21
CA THR A 105 4.89 10.39 5.69
C THR A 105 3.92 10.06 6.81
N GLY A 106 3.79 11.00 7.75
CA GLY A 106 2.76 11.00 8.79
C GLY A 106 1.67 12.05 8.55
N ARG A 107 1.60 12.59 7.33
CA ARG A 107 0.65 13.63 6.95
C ARG A 107 -0.77 13.09 7.00
N THR A 108 -1.65 13.78 7.70
CA THR A 108 -3.08 13.46 7.76
C THR A 108 -3.91 14.50 7.00
N MET A 109 -5.09 14.09 6.55
CA MET A 109 -6.17 14.96 6.08
C MET A 109 -7.44 14.58 6.83
N ASP A 110 -8.11 15.54 7.45
CA ASP A 110 -9.33 15.24 8.19
C ASP A 110 -10.49 14.91 7.26
N VAL A 111 -11.32 13.92 7.62
CA VAL A 111 -12.49 13.50 6.82
C VAL A 111 -13.56 14.59 6.70
N THR A 112 -13.50 15.64 7.55
CA THR A 112 -14.39 16.80 7.51
C THR A 112 -13.85 17.96 6.67
N GLU A 113 -12.63 17.87 6.14
CA GLU A 113 -12.09 18.90 5.25
C GLU A 113 -12.89 19.01 3.94
N SER A 114 -12.93 20.22 3.37
CA SER A 114 -13.70 20.49 2.15
C SER A 114 -13.29 19.63 0.96
N TYR A 115 -12.05 19.14 0.91
CA TYR A 115 -11.59 18.21 -0.13
C TYR A 115 -12.34 16.88 -0.07
N VAL A 116 -12.67 16.43 1.14
CA VAL A 116 -13.35 15.16 1.39
C VAL A 116 -14.86 15.35 1.28
N THR A 117 -15.40 16.36 1.95
CA THR A 117 -16.85 16.60 1.98
C THR A 117 -17.41 17.07 0.63
N ASN A 118 -16.59 17.61 -0.27
CA ASN A 118 -17.03 17.90 -1.65
C ASN A 118 -17.15 16.66 -2.53
N VAL A 119 -16.55 15.54 -2.12
CA VAL A 119 -16.70 14.23 -2.78
C VAL A 119 -17.81 13.43 -2.11
N HIS A 120 -17.81 13.38 -0.78
CA HIS A 120 -18.66 12.47 -0.02
C HIS A 120 -19.89 13.11 0.65
N GLY A 121 -19.97 14.44 0.65
CA GLY A 121 -20.98 15.17 1.42
C GLY A 121 -20.67 15.20 2.92
N THR A 122 -21.17 16.23 3.60
CA THR A 122 -20.92 16.42 5.05
C THR A 122 -21.65 15.41 5.91
N ALA A 123 -22.84 14.96 5.49
CA ALA A 123 -23.67 14.03 6.26
C ALA A 123 -23.02 12.65 6.37
N TRP A 124 -22.57 12.08 5.24
CA TRP A 124 -21.87 10.80 5.24
C TRP A 124 -20.55 10.85 6.03
N MET A 125 -19.79 11.95 5.90
CA MET A 125 -18.53 12.10 6.65
C MET A 125 -18.74 12.20 8.16
N ALA A 126 -19.80 12.88 8.61
CA ALA A 126 -20.18 12.90 10.01
C ALA A 126 -20.58 11.49 10.50
N GLU A 127 -21.42 10.78 9.75
CA GLU A 127 -21.83 9.41 10.07
C GLU A 127 -20.64 8.45 10.16
N LEU A 128 -19.71 8.51 9.19
CA LEU A 128 -18.49 7.70 9.19
C LEU A 128 -17.58 8.02 10.39
N GLN A 129 -17.41 9.30 10.71
CA GLN A 129 -16.61 9.73 11.85
C GLN A 129 -17.20 9.21 13.16
N ASP A 130 -18.52 9.32 13.34
CA ASP A 130 -19.24 8.80 14.51
C ASP A 130 -19.12 7.27 14.62
N MET A 131 -19.27 6.55 13.50
CA MET A 131 -19.06 5.10 13.46
C MET A 131 -17.64 4.72 13.89
N CYS A 132 -16.62 5.43 13.41
CA CYS A 132 -15.24 5.17 13.81
C CYS A 132 -15.00 5.46 15.30
N ASN A 133 -15.50 6.59 15.80
CA ASN A 133 -15.37 6.96 17.21
C ASN A 133 -16.08 5.96 18.14
N GLY A 134 -17.21 5.40 17.71
CA GLY A 134 -17.97 4.39 18.45
C GLY A 134 -17.44 2.95 18.30
N ALA A 135 -16.54 2.68 17.34
CA ALA A 135 -16.14 1.32 16.99
C ALA A 135 -15.52 0.56 18.16
N GLU A 136 -14.63 1.20 18.94
CA GLU A 136 -13.99 0.55 20.09
C GLU A 136 -15.01 0.08 21.13
N GLY A 137 -15.96 0.94 21.49
CA GLY A 137 -17.00 0.62 22.47
C GLY A 137 -17.91 -0.51 21.99
N LYS A 138 -18.33 -0.47 20.71
CA LYS A 138 -19.15 -1.52 20.11
C LYS A 138 -18.41 -2.87 20.10
N LEU A 139 -17.17 -2.89 19.60
CA LEU A 139 -16.32 -4.07 19.60
C LEU A 139 -16.09 -4.62 21.02
N ALA A 140 -15.85 -3.76 22.02
CA ALA A 140 -15.67 -4.19 23.41
C ALA A 140 -16.93 -4.82 24.01
N SER A 141 -18.12 -4.35 23.61
CA SER A 141 -19.41 -4.93 24.02
C SER A 141 -19.80 -6.19 23.22
N GLY A 142 -19.06 -6.52 22.15
CA GLY A 142 -19.37 -7.62 21.25
C GLY A 142 -20.51 -7.32 20.27
N THR A 143 -20.82 -6.05 20.04
CA THR A 143 -21.76 -5.59 19.02
C THR A 143 -21.03 -5.28 17.72
N ILE A 144 -21.74 -5.36 16.58
CA ILE A 144 -21.15 -5.04 15.27
C ILE A 144 -20.98 -3.52 15.16
N GLU A 145 -19.76 -3.13 14.85
CA GLU A 145 -19.31 -1.73 14.82
C GLU A 145 -19.88 -0.96 13.62
N VAL A 146 -20.12 -1.66 12.53
CA VAL A 146 -20.70 -1.12 11.30
C VAL A 146 -22.23 -1.21 11.38
N GLY A 147 -22.90 -0.07 11.34
CA GLY A 147 -24.35 -0.03 11.44
C GLY A 147 -24.88 1.39 11.47
N ARG A 148 -25.97 1.61 10.73
CA ARG A 148 -26.71 2.86 10.73
C ARG A 148 -27.53 3.00 12.02
N ALA A 149 -28.01 4.21 12.28
CA ALA A 149 -28.88 4.48 13.43
C ALA A 149 -30.20 3.68 13.34
N GLU A 150 -30.80 3.40 14.49
CA GLU A 150 -32.11 2.74 14.55
C GLU A 150 -33.17 3.61 13.85
N GLY A 151 -33.98 3.01 12.98
CA GLY A 151 -34.99 3.72 12.18
C GLY A 151 -34.46 4.31 10.87
N ASP A 152 -33.18 4.12 10.53
CA ASP A 152 -32.67 4.48 9.21
C ASP A 152 -33.14 3.46 8.16
N GLU A 153 -33.91 3.94 7.17
CA GLU A 153 -34.47 3.11 6.10
C GLU A 153 -33.46 2.79 4.99
N ARG A 154 -32.26 3.39 5.00
CA ARG A 154 -31.20 3.11 4.00
C ARG A 154 -30.64 1.69 4.17
N GLN A 155 -30.14 1.12 3.07
CA GLN A 155 -29.63 -0.25 3.04
C GLN A 155 -28.55 -0.50 4.10
N ARG A 156 -28.66 -1.63 4.82
CA ARG A 156 -27.67 -2.07 5.80
C ARG A 156 -26.30 -2.23 5.15
N LEU A 157 -25.27 -1.73 5.85
CA LEU A 157 -23.88 -1.90 5.43
C LEU A 157 -23.49 -3.38 5.49
N HIS A 158 -22.80 -3.87 4.47
CA HIS A 158 -22.43 -5.27 4.38
C HIS A 158 -21.29 -5.59 5.37
N GLU A 159 -21.56 -6.48 6.31
CA GLU A 159 -20.64 -6.70 7.44
C GLU A 159 -19.44 -7.57 7.05
N GLY A 160 -19.51 -8.32 5.95
CA GLY A 160 -18.44 -9.22 5.53
C GLY A 160 -17.21 -8.50 4.95
N ASP A 161 -17.43 -7.38 4.28
CA ASP A 161 -16.42 -6.55 3.60
C ASP A 161 -16.20 -5.21 4.31
N LEU A 162 -17.21 -4.67 5.01
CA LEU A 162 -17.04 -3.46 5.81
C LEU A 162 -16.85 -3.80 7.29
N TYR A 163 -15.75 -3.34 7.85
CA TYR A 163 -15.47 -3.44 9.27
C TYR A 163 -14.69 -2.21 9.75
N LEU A 164 -14.76 -1.92 11.05
CA LEU A 164 -14.00 -0.84 11.67
C LEU A 164 -13.20 -1.33 12.88
N SER A 165 -12.26 -0.50 13.31
CA SER A 165 -11.35 -0.73 14.43
C SER A 165 -11.01 0.61 15.08
N PRO A 166 -10.44 0.61 16.30
CA PRO A 166 -10.01 1.84 16.95
C PRO A 166 -9.02 2.67 16.10
N GLY A 167 -8.25 2.01 15.22
CA GLY A 167 -7.30 2.68 14.32
C GLY A 167 -7.88 3.08 12.95
N SER A 168 -9.16 2.84 12.67
CA SER A 168 -9.75 3.09 11.34
C SER A 168 -9.75 4.56 10.96
N LEU A 169 -10.16 5.46 11.87
CA LEU A 169 -10.24 6.89 11.56
C LEU A 169 -8.86 7.47 11.24
N GLU A 170 -7.82 7.09 12.01
CA GLU A 170 -6.45 7.51 11.71
C GLU A 170 -5.94 6.94 10.39
N ALA A 171 -6.27 5.67 10.08
CA ALA A 171 -5.92 5.07 8.81
C ALA A 171 -6.57 5.80 7.62
N PHE A 172 -7.85 6.18 7.73
CA PHE A 172 -8.56 6.95 6.70
C PHE A 172 -7.92 8.31 6.49
N ARG A 173 -7.66 9.05 7.58
CA ARG A 173 -6.98 10.35 7.53
C ARG A 173 -5.58 10.25 6.93
N GLY A 174 -4.86 9.18 7.25
CA GLY A 174 -3.52 8.91 6.72
C GLY A 174 -3.52 8.52 5.24
N ALA A 175 -4.47 7.69 4.81
CA ALA A 175 -4.65 7.33 3.41
C ALA A 175 -4.87 8.59 2.54
N LEU A 176 -5.81 9.45 2.95
CA LEU A 176 -6.07 10.73 2.29
C LEU A 176 -4.87 11.68 2.34
N GLY A 177 -4.16 11.74 3.46
CA GLY A 177 -2.97 12.56 3.61
C GLY A 177 -1.80 12.08 2.73
N GLY A 178 -1.63 10.77 2.55
CA GLY A 178 -0.68 10.17 1.61
C GLY A 178 -1.00 10.51 0.15
N VAL A 179 -2.28 10.48 -0.23
CA VAL A 179 -2.72 10.92 -1.57
C VAL A 179 -2.47 12.42 -1.77
N ALA A 180 -2.76 13.25 -0.77
CA ALA A 180 -2.48 14.68 -0.83
C ALA A 180 -0.98 14.99 -0.94
N GLU A 181 -0.13 14.20 -0.27
CA GLU A 181 1.33 14.28 -0.40
C GLU A 181 1.80 13.96 -1.82
N ALA A 182 1.24 12.93 -2.44
CA ALA A 182 1.53 12.58 -3.84
C ALA A 182 1.07 13.67 -4.81
N VAL A 183 -0.14 14.22 -4.62
CA VAL A 183 -0.64 15.33 -5.44
C VAL A 183 0.27 16.56 -5.28
N ASP A 184 0.66 16.91 -4.05
CA ASP A 184 1.60 18.00 -3.82
C ASP A 184 2.93 17.73 -4.54
N ALA A 185 3.49 16.54 -4.41
CA ALA A 185 4.74 16.16 -5.06
C ALA A 185 4.66 16.22 -6.59
N VAL A 186 3.55 15.81 -7.21
CA VAL A 186 3.40 15.74 -8.68
C VAL A 186 3.04 17.08 -9.32
N PHE A 187 2.28 17.91 -8.61
CA PHE A 187 1.91 19.25 -9.10
C PHE A 187 2.97 20.31 -8.79
N THR A 188 3.95 19.99 -7.94
CA THR A 188 5.17 20.77 -7.74
C THR A 188 6.34 20.12 -8.48
N THR A 189 7.27 20.91 -9.03
CA THR A 189 8.45 20.34 -9.72
C THR A 189 9.54 20.01 -8.70
N PRO A 190 10.36 18.95 -8.88
CA PRO A 190 10.59 18.22 -10.14
C PRO A 190 9.81 16.90 -10.33
N THR A 191 9.18 16.36 -9.28
CA THR A 191 8.50 15.06 -9.36
C THR A 191 7.26 15.13 -10.27
N LYS A 192 7.09 14.13 -11.12
CA LYS A 192 5.98 14.07 -12.11
C LYS A 192 5.06 12.88 -11.87
N ARG A 193 5.54 11.85 -11.17
CA ARG A 193 4.78 10.62 -10.98
C ARG A 193 4.79 10.20 -9.52
N ALA A 194 3.71 9.61 -9.06
CA ALA A 194 3.62 9.05 -7.73
C ALA A 194 2.91 7.71 -7.71
N PHE A 195 3.34 6.81 -6.84
CA PHE A 195 2.58 5.65 -6.38
C PHE A 195 2.34 5.77 -4.88
N VAL A 196 1.09 5.55 -4.45
CA VAL A 196 0.66 5.73 -3.06
C VAL A 196 0.21 4.38 -2.51
N ALA A 197 1.04 3.77 -1.65
CA ALA A 197 0.73 2.52 -1.00
C ALA A 197 -0.07 2.79 0.28
N ILE A 198 -1.39 2.83 0.15
CA ILE A 198 -2.33 3.16 1.22
C ILE A 198 -3.35 2.04 1.47
N ARG A 199 -4.02 2.14 2.62
CA ARG A 199 -5.11 1.25 3.02
C ARG A 199 -6.02 1.98 4.02
N PRO A 200 -7.36 1.87 3.93
CA PRO A 200 -8.16 1.04 3.00
C PRO A 200 -8.17 1.55 1.54
N PRO A 201 -8.63 0.71 0.58
CA PRO A 201 -8.91 1.12 -0.80
C PRO A 201 -10.10 2.08 -0.89
N GLY A 202 -10.43 2.54 -2.10
CA GLY A 202 -11.51 3.50 -2.30
C GLY A 202 -12.39 3.39 -3.53
N HIS A 203 -12.01 2.66 -4.58
CA HIS A 203 -12.69 2.78 -5.88
C HIS A 203 -14.17 2.32 -5.93
N HIS A 204 -14.63 1.52 -4.96
CA HIS A 204 -16.03 1.08 -4.82
C HIS A 204 -16.91 2.07 -4.04
N CYS A 205 -16.31 2.95 -3.24
CA CYS A 205 -17.11 3.91 -2.46
C CYS A 205 -17.63 5.01 -3.38
N SER A 206 -18.95 5.14 -3.48
CA SER A 206 -19.60 6.28 -4.13
C SER A 206 -19.66 7.47 -3.15
N THR A 207 -20.40 8.53 -3.51
CA THR A 207 -20.57 9.73 -2.67
C THR A 207 -20.94 9.38 -1.22
N ASP A 208 -21.93 8.52 -0.99
CA ASP A 208 -22.44 8.21 0.36
C ASP A 208 -22.68 6.71 0.61
N HIS A 209 -22.15 5.84 -0.26
CA HIS A 209 -22.30 4.40 -0.16
C HIS A 209 -20.91 3.71 -0.10
N PRO A 210 -20.47 3.24 1.08
CA PRO A 210 -19.28 2.40 1.18
C PRO A 210 -19.61 0.96 0.79
N SER A 211 -18.65 0.27 0.19
CA SER A 211 -18.78 -1.12 -0.25
C SER A 211 -17.41 -1.68 -0.68
N GLY A 212 -17.25 -3.00 -0.79
CA GLY A 212 -16.02 -3.60 -1.34
C GLY A 212 -14.76 -3.16 -0.59
N PHE A 213 -14.83 -3.15 0.75
CA PHE A 213 -13.81 -2.62 1.66
C PHE A 213 -13.53 -1.11 1.59
N CYS A 214 -14.16 -0.39 0.67
CA CYS A 214 -13.94 1.03 0.41
C CYS A 214 -14.89 1.88 1.27
N TRP A 215 -14.32 2.69 2.16
CA TRP A 215 -15.07 3.62 3.02
C TRP A 215 -15.14 5.06 2.48
N LEU A 216 -14.15 5.40 1.66
CA LEU A 216 -13.91 6.72 1.06
C LEU A 216 -13.30 6.50 -0.32
N ASN A 217 -13.50 7.40 -1.26
CA ASN A 217 -12.91 7.33 -2.58
C ASN A 217 -11.62 8.16 -2.65
N ASN A 218 -10.49 7.50 -2.35
CA ASN A 218 -9.18 8.12 -2.25
C ASN A 218 -8.77 8.89 -3.53
N VAL A 219 -9.01 8.31 -4.71
CA VAL A 219 -8.70 8.91 -6.01
C VAL A 219 -9.51 10.18 -6.23
N HIS A 220 -10.82 10.14 -6.00
CA HIS A 220 -11.68 11.31 -6.18
C HIS A 220 -11.39 12.43 -5.18
N VAL A 221 -11.02 12.11 -3.94
CA VAL A 221 -10.53 13.11 -2.97
C VAL A 221 -9.19 13.71 -3.41
N GLY A 222 -8.28 12.91 -3.97
CA GLY A 222 -7.04 13.40 -4.57
C GLY A 222 -7.27 14.36 -5.74
N ILE A 223 -8.26 14.06 -6.60
CA ILE A 223 -8.69 14.93 -7.70
C ILE A 223 -9.25 16.25 -7.17
N GLU A 224 -10.10 16.20 -6.14
CA GLU A 224 -10.66 17.39 -5.51
C GLU A 224 -9.58 18.25 -4.86
N TYR A 225 -8.63 17.62 -4.17
CA TYR A 225 -7.47 18.29 -3.59
C TYR A 225 -6.64 19.01 -4.66
N ALA A 226 -6.33 18.33 -5.77
CA ALA A 226 -5.62 18.90 -6.91
C ALA A 226 -6.40 20.06 -7.57
N ALA A 227 -7.73 19.95 -7.65
CA ALA A 227 -8.59 20.98 -8.21
C ALA A 227 -8.55 22.25 -7.37
N GLN A 228 -8.79 22.12 -6.06
CA GLN A 228 -8.84 23.26 -5.15
C GLN A 228 -7.47 23.94 -5.01
N LYS A 229 -6.39 23.16 -4.84
CA LYS A 229 -5.04 23.68 -4.56
C LYS A 229 -4.27 24.08 -5.81
N TYR A 230 -4.35 23.29 -6.87
CA TYR A 230 -3.53 23.46 -8.07
C TYR A 230 -4.31 23.80 -9.33
N GLY A 231 -5.63 23.99 -9.25
CA GLY A 231 -6.40 24.38 -10.42
C GLY A 231 -6.53 23.30 -11.48
N LEU A 232 -6.48 22.01 -11.10
CA LEU A 232 -6.82 20.90 -11.99
C LEU A 232 -8.19 21.14 -12.65
N THR A 233 -8.26 20.98 -13.96
CA THR A 233 -9.45 21.30 -14.77
C THR A 233 -10.12 20.08 -15.39
N HIS A 234 -9.34 19.03 -15.63
CA HIS A 234 -9.83 17.76 -16.15
C HIS A 234 -8.84 16.64 -15.83
N VAL A 235 -9.33 15.42 -15.75
CA VAL A 235 -8.55 14.25 -15.34
C VAL A 235 -9.11 12.98 -15.97
N ALA A 236 -8.22 12.05 -16.32
CA ALA A 236 -8.59 10.69 -16.66
C ALA A 236 -8.23 9.75 -15.50
N ILE A 237 -9.17 8.91 -15.08
CA ILE A 237 -8.96 7.80 -14.16
C ILE A 237 -8.85 6.53 -15.00
N LEU A 238 -7.76 5.81 -14.83
CA LEU A 238 -7.52 4.50 -15.43
C LEU A 238 -7.49 3.45 -14.32
N ASP A 239 -8.50 2.60 -14.29
CA ASP A 239 -8.67 1.56 -13.28
C ASP A 239 -8.30 0.19 -13.86
N PHE A 240 -7.30 -0.46 -13.27
CA PHE A 240 -6.90 -1.82 -13.64
C PHE A 240 -7.15 -2.84 -12.54
N ASP A 241 -7.80 -2.44 -11.43
CA ASP A 241 -8.28 -3.38 -10.42
C ASP A 241 -9.17 -4.45 -11.07
N LEU A 242 -9.10 -5.69 -10.58
CA LEU A 242 -9.91 -6.79 -11.12
C LEU A 242 -11.40 -6.46 -11.06
N HIS A 243 -11.82 -5.70 -10.05
CA HIS A 243 -13.20 -5.35 -9.80
C HIS A 243 -13.57 -4.03 -10.48
N HIS A 244 -14.82 -3.92 -10.92
CA HIS A 244 -15.32 -2.66 -11.44
C HIS A 244 -15.40 -1.61 -10.32
N GLY A 245 -14.66 -0.50 -10.45
CA GLY A 245 -14.76 0.67 -9.56
C GLY A 245 -16.07 1.45 -9.72
N ASP A 246 -17.19 0.83 -9.36
CA ASP A 246 -18.55 1.34 -9.50
C ASP A 246 -18.80 2.66 -8.73
N GLY A 247 -18.17 2.82 -7.57
CA GLY A 247 -18.18 4.07 -6.80
C GLY A 247 -17.52 5.21 -7.56
N SER A 248 -16.32 4.98 -8.11
CA SER A 248 -15.58 5.97 -8.91
C SER A 248 -16.35 6.37 -10.17
N GLN A 249 -16.94 5.41 -10.87
CA GLN A 249 -17.81 5.67 -12.02
C GLN A 249 -18.99 6.58 -11.65
N THR A 250 -19.66 6.27 -10.54
CA THR A 250 -20.81 7.05 -10.04
C THR A 250 -20.41 8.49 -9.73
N ILE A 251 -19.32 8.70 -8.98
CA ILE A 251 -18.86 10.06 -8.62
C ILE A 251 -18.46 10.85 -9.88
N ALA A 252 -17.78 10.21 -10.85
CA ALA A 252 -17.46 10.83 -12.13
C ALA A 252 -18.72 11.29 -12.87
N TRP A 253 -19.75 10.42 -12.93
CA TRP A 253 -21.02 10.73 -13.57
C TRP A 253 -21.73 11.93 -12.94
N GLU A 254 -21.85 11.94 -11.61
CA GLU A 254 -22.49 13.01 -10.84
C GLU A 254 -21.80 14.35 -11.05
N ARG A 255 -20.46 14.36 -10.94
CA ARG A 255 -19.65 15.57 -11.10
C ARG A 255 -19.74 16.14 -12.51
N ASN A 256 -19.62 15.31 -13.53
CA ASN A 256 -19.78 15.73 -14.92
C ASN A 256 -21.19 16.26 -15.20
N SER A 257 -22.22 15.60 -14.67
CA SER A 257 -23.62 16.03 -14.79
C SER A 257 -23.84 17.40 -14.15
N ALA A 258 -23.28 17.64 -12.96
CA ALA A 258 -23.35 18.92 -12.28
C ALA A 258 -22.64 20.02 -13.08
N ASN A 259 -21.46 19.75 -13.62
CA ASN A 259 -20.75 20.69 -14.50
C ASN A 259 -21.56 21.01 -15.77
N MET A 260 -22.18 20.00 -16.39
CA MET A 260 -23.01 20.17 -17.59
C MET A 260 -24.22 21.07 -17.29
N LYS A 261 -24.93 20.84 -16.18
CA LYS A 261 -26.04 21.69 -15.72
C LYS A 261 -25.58 23.13 -15.47
N LYS A 262 -24.43 23.33 -14.81
CA LYS A 262 -23.85 24.67 -14.58
C LYS A 262 -23.52 25.40 -15.88
N ARG A 263 -22.94 24.70 -16.86
CA ARG A 263 -22.64 25.21 -18.21
C ARG A 263 -23.93 25.61 -18.94
N ALA A 264 -24.94 24.75 -18.95
CA ALA A 264 -26.25 25.01 -19.57
C ALA A 264 -26.94 26.23 -18.95
N ALA A 265 -26.89 26.37 -17.63
CA ALA A 265 -27.44 27.51 -16.91
C ALA A 265 -26.56 28.78 -16.97
N ARG A 266 -25.43 28.77 -17.69
CA ARG A 266 -24.45 29.88 -17.78
C ARG A 266 -24.04 30.41 -16.40
N GLN A 267 -23.96 29.54 -15.39
CA GLN A 267 -23.57 29.94 -14.05
C GLN A 267 -22.11 30.43 -14.06
N LYS A 268 -21.83 31.53 -13.34
CA LYS A 268 -20.48 32.09 -13.21
C LYS A 268 -19.63 31.39 -12.13
N SER A 269 -20.20 30.40 -11.42
CA SER A 269 -19.50 29.66 -10.38
C SER A 269 -18.40 28.78 -10.99
N ARG A 270 -17.34 28.53 -10.21
CA ARG A 270 -16.24 27.68 -10.63
C ARG A 270 -16.74 26.25 -10.88
N LEU A 271 -16.34 25.68 -12.01
CA LEU A 271 -16.60 24.28 -12.33
C LEU A 271 -15.61 23.38 -11.59
N ALA A 272 -16.08 22.19 -11.21
CA ALA A 272 -15.18 21.13 -10.77
C ALA A 272 -14.43 20.56 -11.99
N PRO A 273 -13.38 19.75 -11.82
CA PRO A 273 -12.75 19.07 -12.94
C PRO A 273 -13.75 18.21 -13.72
N ASP A 274 -13.67 18.19 -15.05
CA ASP A 274 -14.31 17.14 -15.84
C ASP A 274 -13.53 15.84 -15.66
N ILE A 275 -14.21 14.71 -15.46
CA ILE A 275 -13.59 13.43 -15.15
C ILE A 275 -13.93 12.43 -16.23
N ALA A 276 -12.93 11.77 -16.80
CA ALA A 276 -13.11 10.55 -17.56
C ALA A 276 -12.76 9.34 -16.69
N TYR A 277 -13.57 8.30 -16.73
CA TYR A 277 -13.37 7.08 -15.95
C TYR A 277 -13.32 5.87 -16.89
N TYR A 278 -12.22 5.13 -16.88
CA TYR A 278 -12.05 3.97 -17.74
C TYR A 278 -11.51 2.80 -16.95
N SER A 279 -12.09 1.62 -17.13
CA SER A 279 -11.81 0.46 -16.28
C SER A 279 -11.63 -0.81 -17.09
N LEU A 280 -10.62 -1.59 -16.73
CA LEU A 280 -10.43 -2.99 -17.10
C LEU A 280 -10.80 -3.85 -15.89
N HIS A 281 -11.76 -4.76 -16.04
CA HIS A 281 -12.20 -5.59 -14.91
C HIS A 281 -12.79 -6.92 -15.38
N ASP A 282 -12.94 -7.85 -14.45
CA ASP A 282 -13.72 -9.05 -14.63
C ASP A 282 -15.21 -8.79 -14.31
N ILE A 283 -16.03 -8.79 -15.36
CA ILE A 283 -17.48 -8.56 -15.24
C ILE A 283 -18.22 -9.62 -14.42
N ASN A 284 -17.63 -10.79 -14.19
CA ASN A 284 -18.25 -11.84 -13.37
C ASN A 284 -17.86 -11.73 -11.89
N SER A 285 -16.93 -10.83 -11.55
CA SER A 285 -16.51 -10.59 -10.17
C SER A 285 -17.34 -9.47 -9.53
N TYR A 286 -17.11 -9.23 -8.23
CA TYR A 286 -17.73 -8.14 -7.50
C TYR A 286 -17.59 -6.81 -8.26
N PRO A 287 -18.62 -5.95 -8.33
CA PRO A 287 -19.95 -6.05 -7.71
C PRO A 287 -21.00 -6.80 -8.57
N CYS A 288 -20.59 -7.40 -9.69
CA CYS A 288 -21.50 -8.00 -10.69
C CYS A 288 -21.72 -9.51 -10.51
N GLU A 289 -21.05 -10.14 -9.54
CA GLU A 289 -21.02 -11.59 -9.30
C GLU A 289 -22.35 -12.29 -9.11
N SER A 290 -23.39 -11.55 -8.71
CA SER A 290 -24.76 -12.08 -8.57
C SER A 290 -25.60 -11.94 -9.84
N GLY A 291 -25.05 -11.35 -10.91
CA GLY A 291 -25.77 -11.08 -12.16
C GLY A 291 -26.84 -10.00 -12.03
N ASP A 292 -26.65 -9.05 -11.11
CA ASP A 292 -27.56 -7.90 -10.95
C ASP A 292 -27.58 -7.04 -12.22
N ASP A 293 -28.77 -6.79 -12.77
CA ASP A 293 -28.93 -6.12 -14.06
C ASP A 293 -28.34 -4.70 -14.05
N GLU A 294 -28.58 -3.93 -12.99
CA GLU A 294 -28.08 -2.56 -12.89
C GLU A 294 -26.56 -2.53 -12.77
N LYS A 295 -25.97 -3.40 -11.95
CA LYS A 295 -24.52 -3.51 -11.80
C LYS A 295 -23.85 -3.97 -13.10
N VAL A 296 -24.38 -4.99 -13.77
CA VAL A 296 -23.83 -5.51 -15.04
C VAL A 296 -23.93 -4.47 -16.15
N GLN A 297 -25.06 -3.75 -16.25
CA GLN A 297 -25.21 -2.65 -17.21
C GLN A 297 -24.22 -1.51 -16.93
N ALA A 298 -24.07 -1.11 -15.66
CA ALA A 298 -23.13 -0.07 -15.26
C ALA A 298 -21.68 -0.46 -15.58
N ALA A 299 -21.28 -1.69 -15.28
CA ALA A 299 -19.96 -2.25 -15.59
C ALA A 299 -19.74 -2.55 -17.09
N SER A 300 -20.77 -2.41 -17.92
CA SER A 300 -20.68 -2.58 -19.39
C SER A 300 -20.78 -1.27 -20.15
N LEU A 301 -20.99 -0.15 -19.45
CA LEU A 301 -21.21 1.16 -20.07
C LEU A 301 -20.00 1.63 -20.89
N CYS A 302 -20.26 2.00 -22.14
CA CYS A 302 -19.30 2.64 -23.05
C CYS A 302 -19.94 3.89 -23.64
N ILE A 303 -19.55 5.06 -23.15
CA ILE A 303 -20.08 6.37 -23.55
C ILE A 303 -18.95 7.38 -23.70
N GLU A 304 -18.96 8.09 -24.83
CA GLU A 304 -17.95 9.10 -25.18
C GLU A 304 -18.66 10.40 -25.55
N TYR A 305 -18.46 11.46 -24.77
CA TYR A 305 -19.04 12.80 -24.86
C TYR A 305 -20.57 12.95 -24.83
N ALA A 306 -21.35 11.87 -24.93
CA ALA A 306 -22.79 11.95 -24.77
C ALA A 306 -23.17 12.32 -23.34
N HIS A 307 -24.09 13.27 -23.20
CA HIS A 307 -24.52 13.86 -21.91
C HIS A 307 -23.37 14.44 -21.05
N GLY A 308 -22.24 14.78 -21.68
CA GLY A 308 -21.04 15.27 -20.96
C GLY A 308 -20.24 14.17 -20.26
N GLN A 309 -20.52 12.89 -20.55
CA GLN A 309 -19.91 11.74 -19.90
C GLN A 309 -18.79 11.13 -20.73
N ASN A 310 -17.80 10.55 -20.05
CA ASN A 310 -16.67 9.85 -20.65
C ASN A 310 -16.36 8.62 -19.80
N ILE A 311 -17.06 7.53 -20.09
CA ILE A 311 -16.92 6.24 -19.38
C ILE A 311 -16.70 5.14 -20.40
N TRP A 312 -15.72 4.28 -20.15
CA TRP A 312 -15.44 3.15 -21.03
C TRP A 312 -14.98 1.95 -20.20
N ASN A 313 -15.83 0.94 -20.16
CA ASN A 313 -15.57 -0.29 -19.43
C ASN A 313 -15.18 -1.41 -20.40
N VAL A 314 -14.16 -2.18 -20.03
CA VAL A 314 -13.64 -3.27 -20.84
C VAL A 314 -13.48 -4.51 -19.97
N HIS A 315 -14.03 -5.62 -20.45
CA HIS A 315 -14.01 -6.88 -19.71
C HIS A 315 -12.77 -7.70 -20.05
N LEU A 316 -12.05 -8.12 -19.01
CA LEU A 316 -10.93 -9.05 -19.13
C LEU A 316 -11.39 -10.38 -19.75
N GLN A 317 -10.46 -11.06 -20.39
CA GLN A 317 -10.72 -12.28 -21.17
C GLN A 317 -9.69 -13.34 -20.82
N PRO A 318 -10.06 -14.62 -20.88
CA PRO A 318 -9.12 -15.70 -20.66
C PRO A 318 -8.08 -15.74 -21.79
N TRP A 319 -6.86 -16.17 -21.44
CA TRP A 319 -5.73 -16.37 -22.34
C TRP A 319 -5.00 -17.65 -21.96
N LYS A 320 -4.27 -18.26 -22.89
CA LYS A 320 -3.50 -19.50 -22.66
C LYS A 320 -1.99 -19.31 -22.76
N THR A 321 -1.55 -18.37 -23.59
CA THR A 321 -0.14 -18.01 -23.74
C THR A 321 0.03 -16.50 -23.61
N GLU A 322 1.22 -16.06 -23.19
CA GLU A 322 1.49 -14.63 -23.04
C GLU A 322 1.33 -13.87 -24.37
N GLU A 323 1.61 -14.51 -25.51
CA GLU A 323 1.37 -13.93 -26.83
C GLU A 323 -0.12 -13.63 -27.06
N GLU A 324 -1.02 -14.55 -26.67
CA GLU A 324 -2.47 -14.32 -26.73
C GLU A 324 -2.88 -13.16 -25.80
N PHE A 325 -2.31 -13.09 -24.59
CA PHE A 325 -2.56 -11.97 -23.69
C PHE A 325 -2.18 -10.63 -24.32
N TRP A 326 -1.00 -10.53 -24.95
CA TRP A 326 -0.56 -9.29 -25.57
C TRP A 326 -1.35 -8.93 -26.83
N GLN A 327 -1.92 -9.91 -27.54
CA GLN A 327 -2.90 -9.64 -28.60
C GLN A 327 -4.20 -9.05 -28.03
N LEU A 328 -4.69 -9.55 -26.89
CA LEU A 328 -5.83 -8.96 -26.17
C LEU A 328 -5.50 -7.55 -25.68
N TYR A 329 -4.29 -7.32 -25.18
CA TYR A 329 -3.84 -6.00 -24.75
C TYR A 329 -3.92 -4.99 -25.89
N GLU A 330 -3.27 -5.27 -27.02
CA GLU A 330 -3.24 -4.36 -28.17
C GLU A 330 -4.60 -4.22 -28.87
N GLY A 331 -5.37 -5.30 -28.98
CA GLY A 331 -6.63 -5.31 -29.72
C GLY A 331 -7.86 -4.89 -28.90
N ARG A 332 -7.82 -5.01 -27.57
CA ARG A 332 -9.00 -4.79 -26.70
C ARG A 332 -8.70 -3.90 -25.50
N TYR A 333 -7.64 -4.15 -24.73
CA TYR A 333 -7.46 -3.47 -23.44
C TYR A 333 -6.93 -2.04 -23.59
N ARG A 334 -6.02 -1.81 -24.54
CA ARG A 334 -5.40 -0.51 -24.79
C ARG A 334 -6.40 0.61 -25.15
N ILE A 335 -7.62 0.25 -25.56
CA ILE A 335 -8.67 1.22 -25.90
C ILE A 335 -8.94 2.22 -24.77
N ILE A 336 -8.80 1.84 -23.49
CA ILE A 336 -9.03 2.78 -22.39
C ILE A 336 -7.98 3.89 -22.34
N ILE A 337 -6.74 3.60 -22.75
CA ILE A 337 -5.67 4.59 -22.90
C ILE A 337 -5.95 5.48 -24.12
N ASP A 338 -6.45 4.91 -25.20
CA ASP A 338 -6.80 5.67 -26.41
C ASP A 338 -7.98 6.62 -26.16
N LYS A 339 -8.99 6.18 -25.39
CA LYS A 339 -10.10 7.01 -24.94
C LYS A 339 -9.63 8.14 -24.01
N ALA A 340 -8.73 7.84 -23.08
CA ALA A 340 -8.09 8.87 -22.26
C ALA A 340 -7.31 9.88 -23.10
N ARG A 341 -6.59 9.44 -24.14
CA ARG A 341 -5.90 10.34 -25.08
C ARG A 341 -6.86 11.31 -25.73
N ILE A 342 -7.95 10.80 -26.30
CA ILE A 342 -8.99 11.63 -26.92
C ILE A 342 -9.56 12.63 -25.91
N PHE A 343 -9.89 12.18 -24.70
CA PHE A 343 -10.42 13.03 -23.64
C PHE A 343 -9.47 14.19 -23.26
N LEU A 344 -8.22 13.86 -22.93
CA LEU A 344 -7.22 14.82 -22.49
C LEU A 344 -6.89 15.82 -23.60
N HIS A 345 -6.67 15.34 -24.83
CA HIS A 345 -6.33 16.20 -25.97
C HIS A 345 -7.43 17.20 -26.28
N GLN A 346 -8.68 16.76 -26.30
CA GLN A 346 -9.79 17.66 -26.57
C GLN A 346 -9.99 18.70 -25.46
N HIS A 347 -9.84 18.32 -24.19
CA HIS A 347 -9.99 19.28 -23.09
C HIS A 347 -8.84 20.29 -23.03
N ASN A 348 -7.62 19.85 -23.32
CA ASN A 348 -6.46 20.74 -23.39
C ASN A 348 -6.53 21.70 -24.59
N ALA A 349 -7.13 21.29 -25.70
CA ALA A 349 -7.33 22.15 -26.88
C ALA A 349 -8.46 23.19 -26.71
N ARG A 350 -9.30 23.10 -25.66
CA ARG A 350 -10.38 24.08 -25.44
C ARG A 350 -9.80 25.43 -25.03
N GLY A 351 -10.02 26.45 -25.86
CA GLY A 351 -9.72 27.86 -25.54
C GLY A 351 -10.56 28.37 -24.38
N ASN A 352 -10.11 28.11 -23.16
CA ASN A 352 -10.81 28.49 -21.93
C ASN A 352 -10.19 29.73 -21.28
N LYS A 353 -11.00 30.45 -20.48
CA LYS A 353 -10.53 31.58 -19.66
C LYS A 353 -9.50 31.17 -18.60
N THR A 354 -9.56 29.91 -18.14
CA THR A 354 -8.58 29.31 -17.25
C THR A 354 -7.68 28.40 -18.08
N PRO A 355 -6.34 28.53 -17.98
CA PRO A 355 -5.42 27.61 -18.65
C PRO A 355 -5.75 26.16 -18.30
N PRO A 356 -5.89 25.27 -19.29
CA PRO A 356 -6.14 23.86 -19.02
C PRO A 356 -4.98 23.28 -18.21
N ARG A 357 -5.34 22.46 -17.24
CA ARG A 357 -4.40 21.70 -16.41
C ARG A 357 -4.98 20.32 -16.20
N ALA A 358 -4.19 19.30 -16.54
CA ALA A 358 -4.61 17.91 -16.52
C ALA A 358 -3.67 17.04 -15.69
N ALA A 359 -4.16 15.85 -15.33
CA ALA A 359 -3.40 14.75 -14.75
C ALA A 359 -4.07 13.43 -15.14
N ILE A 360 -3.35 12.32 -14.96
CA ILE A 360 -3.92 10.98 -14.99
C ILE A 360 -3.84 10.40 -13.58
N PHE A 361 -4.95 9.82 -13.12
CA PHE A 361 -4.97 9.01 -11.91
C PHE A 361 -5.10 7.53 -12.29
N ILE A 362 -4.40 6.66 -11.57
CA ILE A 362 -4.51 5.21 -11.74
C ILE A 362 -5.06 4.59 -10.45
N SER A 363 -6.23 3.96 -10.54
CA SER A 363 -6.74 3.07 -9.50
C SER A 363 -6.00 1.73 -9.65
N ALA A 364 -5.04 1.48 -8.77
CA ALA A 364 -4.06 0.41 -8.94
C ALA A 364 -4.37 -0.79 -8.03
N GLY A 365 -5.24 -1.68 -8.51
CA GLY A 365 -5.51 -2.97 -7.88
C GLY A 365 -4.67 -4.10 -8.45
N PHE A 366 -4.02 -4.88 -7.59
CA PHE A 366 -3.15 -5.99 -8.01
C PHE A 366 -3.82 -7.36 -7.91
N ASP A 367 -5.15 -7.39 -7.75
CA ASP A 367 -5.97 -8.60 -7.65
C ASP A 367 -6.29 -9.26 -8.99
N ALA A 368 -6.02 -8.60 -10.11
CA ALA A 368 -6.07 -9.25 -11.42
C ALA A 368 -4.85 -10.14 -11.70
N SER A 369 -3.84 -10.14 -10.82
CA SER A 369 -2.56 -10.81 -11.05
C SER A 369 -2.69 -12.33 -11.23
N GLU A 370 -1.90 -12.91 -12.12
CA GLU A 370 -1.69 -14.36 -12.21
C GLU A 370 -1.22 -15.04 -10.90
N TRP A 371 -0.65 -14.26 -9.97
CA TRP A 371 -0.16 -14.72 -8.67
C TRP A 371 -1.18 -14.56 -7.53
N GLU A 372 -2.41 -14.19 -7.86
CA GLU A 372 -3.50 -14.17 -6.89
C GLU A 372 -3.93 -15.57 -6.44
N SER A 373 -4.69 -15.62 -5.35
CA SER A 373 -5.36 -16.83 -4.91
C SER A 373 -6.37 -17.36 -5.94
N SER A 374 -6.64 -18.66 -5.89
CA SER A 374 -7.66 -19.30 -6.75
C SER A 374 -9.06 -18.71 -6.57
N GLY A 375 -9.36 -18.12 -5.40
CA GLY A 375 -10.64 -17.46 -5.14
C GLY A 375 -10.81 -16.15 -5.92
N MET A 376 -9.74 -15.39 -6.08
CA MET A 376 -9.74 -14.17 -6.92
C MET A 376 -9.71 -14.54 -8.41
N GLN A 377 -9.01 -15.60 -8.80
CA GLN A 377 -8.92 -16.05 -10.20
C GLN A 377 -10.07 -17.00 -10.64
N ARG A 378 -11.19 -17.02 -9.93
CA ARG A 378 -12.24 -18.06 -10.07
C ARG A 378 -12.88 -18.14 -11.47
N HIS A 379 -12.83 -17.07 -12.27
CA HIS A 379 -13.37 -17.04 -13.63
C HIS A 379 -12.30 -17.25 -14.72
N LYS A 380 -11.08 -17.66 -14.34
CA LYS A 380 -9.94 -17.88 -15.25
C LYS A 380 -9.56 -16.64 -16.07
N VAL A 381 -9.78 -15.47 -15.50
CA VAL A 381 -9.33 -14.18 -16.02
C VAL A 381 -8.31 -13.62 -15.05
N ASN A 382 -7.15 -13.25 -15.60
CA ASN A 382 -6.05 -12.65 -14.87
C ASN A 382 -5.15 -11.90 -15.88
N VAL A 383 -4.14 -11.22 -15.38
CA VAL A 383 -3.11 -10.54 -16.16
C VAL A 383 -1.72 -11.07 -15.75
N PRO A 384 -0.79 -11.27 -16.69
CA PRO A 384 0.59 -11.58 -16.36
C PRO A 384 1.22 -10.41 -15.62
N THR A 385 2.23 -10.65 -14.78
CA THR A 385 2.84 -9.59 -13.96
C THR A 385 3.44 -8.46 -14.81
N SER A 386 3.94 -8.77 -16.01
CA SER A 386 4.47 -7.79 -16.98
C SER A 386 3.42 -6.81 -17.52
N PHE A 387 2.12 -7.12 -17.40
CA PHE A 387 1.02 -6.20 -17.71
C PHE A 387 1.15 -4.88 -16.94
N TYR A 388 1.39 -4.94 -15.63
CA TYR A 388 1.42 -3.74 -14.80
C TYR A 388 2.52 -2.76 -15.23
N ALA A 389 3.71 -3.26 -15.58
CA ALA A 389 4.79 -2.42 -16.09
C ALA A 389 4.47 -1.82 -17.47
N ARG A 390 3.94 -2.61 -18.41
CA ARG A 390 3.64 -2.14 -19.77
C ARG A 390 2.45 -1.19 -19.81
N PHE A 391 1.35 -1.52 -19.13
CA PHE A 391 0.18 -0.65 -18.99
C PHE A 391 0.61 0.71 -18.44
N THR A 392 1.34 0.71 -17.33
CA THR A 392 1.77 1.94 -16.68
C THR A 392 2.74 2.73 -17.51
N ARG A 393 3.64 2.08 -18.27
CA ARG A 393 4.52 2.76 -19.21
C ARG A 393 3.74 3.44 -20.34
N ASP A 394 2.71 2.80 -20.86
CA ASP A 394 1.84 3.40 -21.90
C ASP A 394 1.06 4.60 -21.34
N VAL A 395 0.59 4.54 -20.09
CA VAL A 395 -0.03 5.67 -19.39
C VAL A 395 0.94 6.83 -19.18
N VAL A 396 2.17 6.53 -18.76
CA VAL A 396 3.24 7.53 -18.62
C VAL A 396 3.56 8.17 -19.97
N GLY A 397 3.59 7.38 -21.05
CA GLY A 397 3.75 7.87 -22.42
C GLY A 397 2.65 8.86 -22.79
N LEU A 398 1.39 8.52 -22.54
CA LEU A 398 0.26 9.42 -22.75
C LEU A 398 0.38 10.72 -21.92
N ALA A 399 0.74 10.62 -20.64
CA ALA A 399 0.89 11.78 -19.77
C ALA A 399 1.98 12.76 -20.26
N GLN A 400 2.97 12.25 -20.99
CA GLN A 400 4.09 13.04 -21.54
C GLN A 400 3.74 13.70 -22.88
N GLU A 401 2.69 13.24 -23.58
CA GLU A 401 2.23 13.87 -24.81
C GLU A 401 1.89 15.34 -24.54
N PRO A 402 2.51 16.34 -25.21
CA PRO A 402 2.24 17.76 -24.95
C PRO A 402 0.76 18.13 -25.11
N ALA A 403 0.07 17.46 -26.04
CA ALA A 403 -1.35 17.66 -26.28
C ALA A 403 -2.25 17.22 -25.12
N SER A 404 -1.77 16.35 -24.21
CA SER A 404 -2.54 15.91 -23.04
C SER A 404 -2.75 17.01 -21.99
N GLY A 405 -1.86 18.01 -21.91
CA GLY A 405 -1.85 18.98 -20.82
C GLY A 405 -1.49 18.39 -19.45
N CYS A 406 -1.06 17.13 -19.40
CA CYS A 406 -0.63 16.45 -18.18
C CYS A 406 0.81 16.80 -17.79
N GLU A 407 1.69 17.14 -18.74
CA GLU A 407 3.11 17.44 -18.47
C GLU A 407 3.81 16.34 -17.64
N GLY A 408 3.47 15.08 -17.89
CA GLY A 408 3.97 13.90 -17.19
C GLY A 408 3.27 13.58 -15.86
N ARG A 409 2.26 14.36 -15.43
CA ARG A 409 1.56 14.18 -14.15
C ARG A 409 0.75 12.87 -14.12
N VAL A 410 1.23 11.90 -13.34
CA VAL A 410 0.52 10.62 -13.05
C VAL A 410 0.51 10.36 -11.55
N ILE A 411 -0.67 10.13 -10.96
CA ILE A 411 -0.81 9.74 -9.56
C ILE A 411 -1.49 8.37 -9.51
N SER A 412 -0.80 7.35 -9.03
CA SER A 412 -1.35 6.01 -8.85
C SER A 412 -1.60 5.73 -7.37
N VAL A 413 -2.75 5.15 -7.07
CA VAL A 413 -3.21 4.89 -5.70
C VAL A 413 -3.56 3.42 -5.57
N LEU A 414 -3.02 2.75 -4.54
CA LEU A 414 -3.26 1.33 -4.28
C LEU A 414 -4.75 1.08 -3.97
N GLU A 415 -5.35 0.12 -4.67
CA GLU A 415 -6.73 -0.36 -4.47
C GLU A 415 -6.71 -1.81 -3.94
N GLY A 416 -7.12 -2.81 -4.73
CA GLY A 416 -7.14 -4.24 -4.40
C GLY A 416 -5.79 -4.97 -4.53
N GLY A 417 -5.85 -6.31 -4.48
CA GLY A 417 -4.70 -7.22 -4.38
C GLY A 417 -4.53 -7.73 -2.95
N TYR A 418 -4.55 -9.04 -2.76
CA TYR A 418 -4.78 -9.72 -1.49
C TYR A 418 -3.79 -10.85 -1.20
N SER A 419 -3.18 -11.43 -2.24
CA SER A 419 -2.01 -12.29 -2.13
C SER A 419 -0.74 -11.45 -1.96
N ASP A 420 0.12 -11.84 -1.02
CA ASP A 420 1.41 -11.15 -0.81
C ASP A 420 2.29 -11.25 -2.06
N ARG A 421 2.23 -12.37 -2.78
CA ARG A 421 2.97 -12.58 -4.03
C ARG A 421 2.47 -11.64 -5.12
N ALA A 422 1.15 -11.56 -5.33
CA ALA A 422 0.53 -10.67 -6.31
C ALA A 422 0.83 -9.20 -6.04
N LEU A 423 0.70 -8.76 -4.79
CA LEU A 423 1.02 -7.39 -4.39
C LEU A 423 2.51 -7.08 -4.56
N CYS A 424 3.40 -7.97 -4.09
CA CYS A 424 4.84 -7.75 -4.18
C CYS A 424 5.29 -7.63 -5.64
N SER A 425 4.90 -8.60 -6.49
CA SER A 425 5.30 -8.63 -7.89
C SER A 425 4.61 -7.54 -8.72
N GLY A 426 3.31 -7.31 -8.48
CA GLY A 426 2.51 -6.27 -9.13
C GLY A 426 3.02 -4.86 -8.83
N VAL A 427 3.28 -4.53 -7.56
CA VAL A 427 3.85 -3.23 -7.17
C VAL A 427 5.25 -3.04 -7.78
N MET A 428 6.08 -4.08 -7.75
CA MET A 428 7.42 -4.03 -8.35
C MET A 428 7.35 -3.74 -9.86
N SER A 429 6.48 -4.45 -10.57
CA SER A 429 6.23 -4.29 -12.01
C SER A 429 5.66 -2.89 -12.33
N HIS A 430 4.65 -2.46 -11.58
CA HIS A 430 4.02 -1.15 -11.74
C HIS A 430 4.99 0.02 -11.55
N ILE A 431 5.79 0.01 -10.49
CA ILE A 431 6.82 1.05 -10.24
C ILE A 431 7.86 1.04 -11.36
N SER A 432 8.22 -0.13 -11.87
CA SER A 432 9.15 -0.25 -13.01
C SER A 432 8.59 0.41 -14.28
N GLY A 433 7.26 0.40 -14.48
CA GLY A 433 6.58 1.16 -15.54
C GLY A 433 6.48 2.67 -15.28
N LEU A 434 6.46 3.10 -14.00
CA LEU A 434 6.44 4.52 -13.63
C LEU A 434 7.80 5.19 -13.85
N VAL A 435 8.90 4.47 -13.66
CA VAL A 435 10.26 5.03 -13.75
C VAL A 435 10.74 5.09 -15.20
N HIS A 436 11.62 6.05 -15.53
CA HIS A 436 12.31 6.04 -16.82
C HIS A 436 13.39 4.97 -16.85
N GLY A 437 13.35 4.08 -17.84
CA GLY A 437 14.37 3.06 -18.03
C GLY A 437 13.80 1.76 -18.60
N GLY A 438 14.67 0.76 -18.72
CA GLY A 438 14.26 -0.62 -18.96
C GLY A 438 14.00 -1.34 -17.64
N PHE A 439 13.18 -2.38 -17.70
CA PHE A 439 13.01 -3.37 -16.65
C PHE A 439 13.23 -4.76 -17.25
N ASP A 440 13.57 -5.72 -16.39
CA ASP A 440 13.76 -7.12 -16.77
C ASP A 440 12.57 -7.94 -16.26
N GLU A 441 11.88 -8.62 -17.17
CA GLU A 441 10.72 -9.45 -16.83
C GLU A 441 11.10 -10.66 -15.96
N GLY A 442 12.38 -11.07 -15.96
CA GLY A 442 12.91 -12.12 -15.09
C GLY A 442 12.87 -11.77 -13.59
N TRP A 443 12.73 -10.49 -13.24
CA TRP A 443 12.65 -10.03 -11.85
C TRP A 443 11.42 -10.55 -11.09
N TRP A 444 10.33 -10.80 -11.81
CA TRP A 444 9.09 -11.37 -11.26
C TRP A 444 8.78 -12.76 -11.82
N SER A 445 9.81 -13.47 -12.31
CA SER A 445 9.69 -14.90 -12.61
C SER A 445 9.38 -15.69 -11.33
N GLN A 446 8.76 -16.87 -11.50
CA GLN A 446 8.44 -17.76 -10.38
C GLN A 446 9.64 -18.00 -9.45
N ALA A 447 10.82 -18.27 -10.01
CA ALA A 447 12.03 -18.53 -9.23
C ALA A 447 12.46 -17.31 -8.39
N SER A 448 12.36 -16.09 -8.95
CA SER A 448 12.69 -14.86 -8.25
C SER A 448 11.71 -14.57 -7.11
N LEU A 449 10.41 -14.80 -7.33
CA LEU A 449 9.37 -14.64 -6.31
C LEU A 449 9.50 -15.68 -5.19
N GLU A 450 9.77 -16.94 -5.52
CA GLU A 450 10.05 -17.99 -4.55
C GLU A 450 11.30 -17.66 -3.70
N ALA A 451 12.35 -17.10 -4.30
CA ALA A 451 13.53 -16.66 -3.57
C ALA A 451 13.21 -15.52 -2.58
N LEU A 452 12.36 -14.57 -2.96
CA LEU A 452 11.86 -13.51 -2.07
C LEU A 452 11.08 -14.07 -0.88
N GLU A 453 10.28 -15.11 -1.09
CA GLU A 453 9.48 -15.73 -0.04
C GLU A 453 10.31 -16.59 0.93
N MET A 454 11.25 -17.39 0.42
CA MET A 454 11.98 -18.40 1.22
C MET A 454 12.84 -17.82 2.35
N LYS A 455 13.35 -16.58 2.21
CA LYS A 455 14.15 -15.91 3.26
C LYS A 455 13.34 -15.48 4.49
N THR A 456 12.02 -15.69 4.51
CA THR A 456 11.20 -15.57 5.73
C THR A 456 11.39 -16.75 6.70
N THR A 457 12.16 -17.77 6.34
CA THR A 457 12.60 -18.82 7.29
C THR A 457 14.09 -18.70 7.55
N ALA A 458 14.47 -18.29 8.77
CA ALA A 458 15.84 -18.43 9.22
C ALA A 458 16.22 -19.92 9.12
N VAL A 459 17.07 -20.25 8.14
CA VAL A 459 17.73 -21.56 8.12
C VAL A 459 18.58 -21.60 9.39
N LYS A 460 18.13 -22.37 10.39
CA LYS A 460 19.00 -22.72 11.52
C LYS A 460 20.30 -23.25 10.92
N PRO A 461 21.47 -22.77 11.35
CA PRO A 461 22.73 -23.28 10.84
C PRO A 461 22.69 -24.80 11.02
N ARG A 462 22.82 -25.51 9.89
CA ARG A 462 22.85 -26.97 9.88
C ARG A 462 24.05 -27.32 10.75
N ALA A 463 23.80 -27.89 11.93
CA ALA A 463 24.87 -28.41 12.76
C ALA A 463 25.67 -29.37 11.87
N GLN A 464 26.91 -29.01 11.54
CA GLN A 464 27.82 -29.92 10.89
C GLN A 464 27.97 -31.10 11.85
N TYR A 465 27.40 -32.24 11.45
CA TYR A 465 27.63 -33.51 12.11
C TYR A 465 29.11 -33.85 11.86
N VAL A 466 29.98 -33.41 12.77
CA VAL A 466 31.36 -33.89 12.82
C VAL A 466 31.25 -35.33 13.31
N GLN A 467 31.59 -36.29 12.45
CA GLN A 467 31.74 -37.68 12.88
C GLN A 467 32.77 -37.74 14.02
N PRO A 468 32.52 -38.49 15.10
CA PRO A 468 33.49 -38.62 16.17
C PRO A 468 34.66 -39.45 15.66
N THR A 469 35.75 -38.80 15.26
CA THR A 469 37.04 -39.47 15.13
C THR A 469 37.53 -39.81 16.53
N TYR A 470 37.48 -41.10 16.88
CA TYR A 470 38.12 -41.69 18.04
C TYR A 470 39.65 -41.59 17.88
N ALA A 471 40.21 -40.42 18.18
CA ALA A 471 41.65 -40.22 18.41
C ALA A 471 41.90 -38.81 18.98
N SER A 472 41.35 -38.51 20.16
CA SER A 472 41.88 -37.43 21.00
C SER A 472 42.96 -38.01 21.92
N PRO A 473 44.21 -37.51 21.89
CA PRO A 473 45.23 -37.93 22.85
C PRO A 473 44.81 -37.50 24.25
N THR A 474 44.84 -38.43 25.21
CA THR A 474 44.58 -38.17 26.62
C THR A 474 45.70 -37.32 27.25
N GLU A 475 45.32 -36.54 28.27
CA GLU A 475 46.17 -35.61 29.06
C GLU A 475 47.37 -36.26 29.78
N SER A 476 47.66 -37.54 29.54
CA SER A 476 48.82 -38.24 30.11
C SER A 476 50.07 -38.26 29.21
N PHE A 477 50.07 -37.51 28.08
CA PHE A 477 51.24 -37.43 27.17
C PHE A 477 52.00 -36.08 27.20
N THR A 478 51.58 -35.11 28.02
CA THR A 478 52.18 -33.76 28.12
C THR A 478 53.36 -33.64 29.09
N HIS A 479 54.00 -34.76 29.45
CA HIS A 479 55.22 -34.75 30.24
C HIS A 479 56.37 -35.43 29.48
N LYS A 480 56.95 -34.73 28.51
CA LYS A 480 58.37 -34.91 28.16
C LYS A 480 58.98 -33.58 27.71
N VAL A 481 59.92 -33.16 28.55
CA VAL A 481 60.82 -32.01 28.42
C VAL A 481 61.50 -32.00 27.05
N VAL A 482 61.37 -30.88 26.32
CA VAL A 482 62.33 -30.52 25.27
C VAL A 482 62.56 -29.01 25.28
N ASP A 483 63.83 -28.67 25.11
CA ASP A 483 64.55 -27.41 25.33
C ASP A 483 63.99 -26.17 24.61
N ARG A 484 64.01 -25.01 25.29
CA ARG A 484 63.30 -23.77 24.89
C ARG A 484 64.05 -22.87 23.91
N ASP A 485 65.27 -23.23 23.49
CA ASP A 485 66.15 -22.37 22.70
C ASP A 485 66.38 -22.77 21.23
N LYS A 486 65.59 -23.71 20.67
CA LYS A 486 65.74 -24.13 19.26
C LYS A 486 64.59 -23.75 18.30
N PHE A 487 63.69 -22.86 18.71
CA PHE A 487 62.62 -22.34 17.83
C PHE A 487 62.71 -20.83 17.55
N SER A 488 63.88 -20.22 17.78
CA SER A 488 64.12 -18.77 17.54
C SER A 488 64.67 -18.44 16.14
N GLN A 489 64.92 -19.42 15.27
CA GLN A 489 65.56 -19.19 13.97
C GLN A 489 64.76 -19.81 12.82
N SER A 490 63.53 -19.33 12.58
CA SER A 490 62.86 -19.48 11.27
C SER A 490 61.62 -18.59 11.10
N MET A 491 61.59 -17.37 11.66
CA MET A 491 60.47 -16.44 11.44
C MET A 491 60.97 -15.07 10.96
N SER A 492 61.72 -15.06 9.87
CA SER A 492 61.90 -13.86 9.06
C SER A 492 61.78 -14.25 7.59
N ARG A 493 60.54 -14.56 7.19
CA ARG A 493 60.00 -14.53 5.82
C ARG A 493 58.62 -15.20 5.84
N THR A 494 57.65 -14.48 6.36
CA THR A 494 56.24 -14.79 6.10
C THR A 494 55.62 -13.52 5.56
N PHE A 495 55.08 -13.63 4.35
CA PHE A 495 54.17 -12.66 3.76
C PHE A 495 53.22 -12.17 4.87
N ARG A 496 53.21 -10.84 5.12
CA ARG A 496 51.99 -10.23 5.65
C ARG A 496 50.99 -10.30 4.52
N ASP A 497 50.34 -11.45 4.37
CA ASP A 497 49.03 -11.46 3.74
C ASP A 497 48.19 -10.51 4.58
N VAL A 498 47.88 -9.36 4.01
CA VAL A 498 46.81 -8.51 4.51
C VAL A 498 45.59 -9.42 4.45
N TYR A 499 45.13 -9.89 5.62
CA TYR A 499 43.84 -10.55 5.72
C TYR A 499 42.80 -9.50 5.29
N VAL A 500 42.44 -9.54 4.01
CA VAL A 500 41.25 -8.87 3.49
C VAL A 500 40.12 -9.84 3.81
N PRO A 501 39.22 -9.53 4.76
CA PRO A 501 38.05 -10.36 4.99
C PRO A 501 37.35 -10.54 3.64
N PRO A 502 36.88 -11.77 3.30
CA PRO A 502 36.13 -11.95 2.07
C PRO A 502 34.97 -10.93 2.05
N SER A 503 34.83 -10.21 0.93
CA SER A 503 33.74 -9.26 0.77
C SER A 503 32.42 -9.99 1.02
N VAL A 504 31.69 -9.59 2.05
CA VAL A 504 30.42 -10.23 2.39
C VAL A 504 29.42 -9.89 1.30
N ASP A 505 28.99 -10.91 0.56
CA ASP A 505 28.08 -10.76 -0.58
C ASP A 505 26.67 -10.38 -0.10
N VAL A 506 26.17 -9.24 -0.57
CA VAL A 506 24.78 -8.81 -0.38
C VAL A 506 24.00 -9.11 -1.66
N ASP A 507 23.33 -10.26 -1.70
CA ASP A 507 22.43 -10.60 -2.80
C ASP A 507 21.17 -9.70 -2.83
N TRP A 508 20.54 -9.59 -3.99
CA TRP A 508 19.40 -8.69 -4.21
C TRP A 508 18.18 -9.03 -3.33
N VAL A 509 17.98 -10.31 -2.99
CA VAL A 509 16.89 -10.74 -2.10
C VAL A 509 17.15 -10.25 -0.69
N LEU A 510 18.38 -10.42 -0.18
CA LEU A 510 18.77 -9.88 1.13
C LEU A 510 18.59 -8.36 1.16
N ALA A 511 19.12 -7.67 0.15
CA ALA A 511 19.02 -6.22 0.04
C ALA A 511 17.56 -5.76 0.07
N THR A 512 16.69 -6.44 -0.67
CA THR A 512 15.25 -6.15 -0.71
C THR A 512 14.61 -6.25 0.67
N HIS A 513 14.88 -7.34 1.40
CA HIS A 513 14.33 -7.54 2.75
C HIS A 513 14.89 -6.53 3.75
N GLU A 514 16.17 -6.19 3.69
CA GLU A 514 16.76 -5.19 4.59
C GLU A 514 16.24 -3.78 4.31
N LEU A 515 16.03 -3.40 3.05
CA LEU A 515 15.36 -2.14 2.71
C LEU A 515 13.91 -2.13 3.24
N ALA A 516 13.15 -3.21 3.02
CA ALA A 516 11.78 -3.31 3.52
C ALA A 516 11.73 -3.15 5.05
N LYS A 517 12.65 -3.78 5.80
CA LYS A 517 12.75 -3.63 7.27
C LYS A 517 13.01 -2.19 7.70
N VAL A 518 13.84 -1.45 6.98
CA VAL A 518 14.10 -0.02 7.25
C VAL A 518 12.84 0.83 7.02
N LEU A 519 12.02 0.46 6.04
CA LEU A 519 10.81 1.19 5.67
C LEU A 519 9.60 0.87 6.56
N ILE A 520 9.53 -0.34 7.12
CA ILE A 520 8.41 -0.77 7.96
C ILE A 520 8.53 -0.15 9.37
N PRO A 521 7.46 0.47 9.91
CA PRO A 521 7.50 1.02 11.26
C PRO A 521 7.57 -0.09 12.31
N VAL A 522 8.39 0.13 13.35
CA VAL A 522 8.61 -0.81 14.47
C VAL A 522 7.88 -0.39 15.75
N ASP A 523 7.34 0.82 15.78
CA ASP A 523 6.66 1.46 16.93
C ASP A 523 5.14 1.21 16.96
N ARG A 524 4.61 0.44 16.01
CA ARG A 524 3.17 0.13 15.89
C ARG A 524 2.90 -1.29 15.41
N THR A 525 1.67 -1.76 15.64
CA THR A 525 1.24 -3.04 15.09
C THR A 525 1.01 -2.93 13.58
N THR A 526 1.66 -3.82 12.82
CA THR A 526 1.55 -3.90 11.35
C THR A 526 0.84 -5.16 10.86
N LYS A 527 0.34 -5.97 11.80
CA LYS A 527 -0.27 -7.28 11.55
C LYS A 527 -1.73 -7.32 11.96
N SER A 528 -2.46 -8.24 11.33
CA SER A 528 -3.84 -8.60 11.64
C SER A 528 -3.98 -9.08 13.08
N CYS A 529 -5.19 -8.94 13.64
CA CYS A 529 -5.49 -9.53 14.94
C CYS A 529 -5.44 -11.07 14.85
N SER A 530 -4.85 -11.72 15.85
CA SER A 530 -4.88 -13.19 15.94
C SER A 530 -6.20 -13.71 16.51
N ALA A 531 -6.51 -14.99 16.25
CA ALA A 531 -7.69 -15.63 16.85
C ALA A 531 -7.60 -15.64 18.39
N GLU A 532 -6.39 -15.77 18.93
CA GLU A 532 -6.10 -15.71 20.36
C GLU A 532 -6.39 -14.30 20.93
N GLU A 533 -6.04 -13.24 20.22
CA GLU A 533 -6.34 -11.86 20.61
C GLU A 533 -7.85 -11.58 20.59
N LEU A 534 -8.56 -12.06 19.57
CA LEU A 534 -10.00 -11.86 19.43
C LEU A 534 -10.83 -12.72 20.38
N SER A 535 -10.28 -13.83 20.88
CA SER A 535 -10.94 -14.69 21.87
C SER A 535 -10.75 -14.21 23.32
N ARG A 536 -9.62 -13.55 23.63
CA ARG A 536 -9.27 -13.09 25.00
C ARG A 536 -10.01 -11.84 25.49
N LYS A 537 -10.70 -11.09 24.62
CA LYS A 537 -11.38 -9.82 24.96
C LYS A 537 -12.62 -9.93 25.88
N LYS A 538 -12.76 -11.01 26.67
CA LYS A 538 -13.79 -11.16 27.71
C LYS A 538 -13.36 -10.76 29.13
N ALA A 539 -12.06 -10.58 29.42
CA ALA A 539 -11.58 -10.45 30.81
C ALA A 539 -11.15 -9.03 31.22
N VAL A 540 -10.58 -8.23 30.31
CA VAL A 540 -9.90 -6.99 30.74
C VAL A 540 -10.85 -5.80 30.88
N SER A 541 -11.97 -5.73 30.14
CA SER A 541 -12.86 -4.56 30.23
C SER A 541 -13.71 -4.54 31.51
N ALA A 542 -14.12 -5.70 32.05
CA ALA A 542 -14.88 -5.75 33.29
C ALA A 542 -14.04 -5.33 34.51
N GLU A 543 -12.79 -5.81 34.61
CA GLU A 543 -11.89 -5.40 35.69
C GLU A 543 -11.35 -3.97 35.51
N ALA A 544 -11.10 -3.52 34.27
CA ALA A 544 -10.63 -2.15 34.03
C ALA A 544 -11.76 -1.10 34.18
N LEU A 545 -13.00 -1.42 33.78
CA LEU A 545 -14.16 -0.57 34.08
C LEU A 545 -14.47 -0.58 35.58
N SER A 546 -14.40 -1.74 36.26
CA SER A 546 -14.60 -1.79 37.71
C SER A 546 -13.56 -0.95 38.43
N ARG A 547 -12.28 -1.05 38.06
CA ARG A 547 -11.20 -0.25 38.67
C ARG A 547 -11.34 1.25 38.38
N LYS A 548 -11.83 1.63 37.19
CA LYS A 548 -12.14 3.04 36.87
C LYS A 548 -13.36 3.55 37.64
N MET A 549 -14.41 2.74 37.79
CA MET A 549 -15.60 3.10 38.58
C MET A 549 -15.27 3.18 40.08
N ASP A 550 -14.46 2.26 40.60
CA ASP A 550 -14.01 2.26 41.99
C ASP A 550 -13.07 3.45 42.28
N ALA A 551 -12.21 3.83 41.33
CA ALA A 551 -11.37 5.02 41.47
C ALA A 551 -12.17 6.34 41.41
N MET A 552 -13.30 6.36 40.68
CA MET A 552 -14.17 7.55 40.59
C MET A 552 -15.15 7.66 41.78
N ASN A 553 -15.44 6.56 42.48
CA ASN A 553 -16.37 6.56 43.64
C ASN A 553 -15.71 6.90 44.98
N VAL A 554 -14.38 7.06 45.04
CA VAL A 554 -13.66 7.37 46.29
C VAL A 554 -13.64 8.88 46.60
N GLU A 555 -13.99 9.77 45.66
CA GLU A 555 -13.92 11.22 45.88
C GLU A 555 -15.24 11.94 46.24
N THR A 556 -16.37 11.24 46.37
CA THR A 556 -17.63 11.88 46.79
C THR A 556 -18.41 11.06 47.81
N GLY A 557 -17.89 10.99 49.03
CA GLY A 557 -18.63 10.53 50.21
C GLY A 557 -18.59 11.59 51.33
N PRO A 558 -19.73 11.99 51.93
CA PRO A 558 -19.75 13.07 52.91
C PRO A 558 -19.00 12.65 54.18
N ARG A 559 -18.06 13.49 54.63
CA ARG A 559 -17.38 13.35 55.94
C ARG A 559 -18.43 13.35 57.05
N GLN A 560 -18.68 12.19 57.66
CA GLN A 560 -19.47 12.10 58.89
C GLN A 560 -18.69 12.70 60.07
N LEU A 561 -19.26 13.75 60.67
CA LEU A 561 -18.85 14.30 61.96
C LEU A 561 -19.23 13.31 63.07
N ARG A 562 -18.30 13.09 64.01
CA ARG A 562 -18.48 12.27 65.21
C ARG A 562 -19.42 12.97 66.18
N ASP A 563 -20.57 12.38 66.48
CA ASP A 563 -21.41 12.79 67.59
C ASP A 563 -21.16 11.97 68.87
N ARG A 564 -21.15 12.72 69.98
CA ARG A 564 -20.85 12.27 71.35
C ARG A 564 -22.04 11.51 71.95
N LYS A 565 -21.74 10.42 72.68
CA LYS A 565 -22.69 9.70 73.56
C LYS A 565 -23.30 10.64 74.61
N ALA A 566 -24.62 10.61 74.73
CA ALA A 566 -25.35 11.09 75.91
C ALA A 566 -25.84 9.90 76.77
N LYS A 567 -25.86 10.14 78.09
CA LYS A 567 -26.18 9.19 79.18
C LYS A 567 -27.70 8.94 79.33
N SER A 568 -28.00 7.83 80.01
CA SER A 568 -29.30 7.31 80.45
C SER A 568 -30.29 8.36 80.99
N TYR A 569 -31.59 8.10 80.80
CA TYR A 569 -32.52 7.60 81.84
C TYR A 569 -33.69 6.86 81.18
#